data_AF-A0A964T7C4-F1
#
_entry.id   AF-A0A964T7C4-F1
#
_cell.length_a   1.000
_cell.length_b   1.000
_cell.length_c   1.000
_cell.angle_alpha   90.00
_cell.angle_beta   90.00
_cell.angle_gamma   90.00
#
_symmetry.space_group_name_H-M   'P 1'
#
loop_
_entity.id
_entity.type
_entity.pdbx_description
1 polymer ?
#
loop_
_entity_poly.entity_id
_entity_poly.type
_entity_poly.pdbx_seq_one_letter_code
_entity_poly.pdbx_strand_id
1 'polypeptide(L)'
;MSSHLNQEKQDHLFVSCADDLFTRMNIYAMSGRKRQNVILNLALALQYAQHANFAGTARQAVADGYSAIDAAMSAILTQEGIEPPRNHKRKLALVRTSHPAMLSPNFKWRGTSATYSPGGDWDSVEGFYKQWLDSRYRSFDLPPAQASGRVREAHQFINATMRVIARRMKIGARKLGEQASKQAFGTDHSELGLAVGTMHDHLFSEAERFGEMYGSKLGTKLASTTNYCELDIATGDQLTQAIIGEDEEIAAEGARVYAEFNKLVERIIEKRRERILGSRQGEAANAEALNDSPNFMLSMKARYHGATVRESGERWARTLAGLGVAFRKPPRSRKENQRGRKS
;
A
#
# COMPACT_ATOMS: atom_id res chain seq x y z
N MET A 1 26.88 11.38 69.70
CA MET A 1 25.56 10.82 69.33
C MET A 1 24.78 11.59 68.26
N SER A 2 25.26 12.74 67.75
CA SER A 2 24.52 13.53 66.75
C SER A 2 24.84 13.22 65.28
N SER A 3 25.81 12.35 64.97
CA SER A 3 26.23 12.05 63.58
C SER A 3 25.44 10.92 62.93
N HIS A 4 24.92 9.94 63.70
CA HIS A 4 24.19 8.81 63.13
C HIS A 4 22.77 9.16 62.65
N LEU A 5 22.11 10.14 63.28
CA LEU A 5 20.75 10.57 62.90
C LEU A 5 20.69 11.36 61.58
N ASN A 6 21.82 11.89 61.09
CA ASN A 6 21.88 12.58 59.80
C ASN A 6 22.09 11.63 58.62
N GLN A 7 22.63 10.44 58.87
CA GLN A 7 22.94 9.47 57.81
C GLN A 7 21.67 8.72 57.36
N GLU A 8 20.83 8.30 58.31
CA GLU A 8 19.53 7.67 58.00
C GLU A 8 18.57 8.60 57.22
N LYS A 9 18.59 9.91 57.50
CA LYS A 9 17.80 10.89 56.74
C LYS A 9 18.33 11.11 55.32
N GLN A 10 19.65 11.06 55.12
CA GLN A 10 20.24 11.18 53.79
C GLN A 10 19.97 9.93 52.95
N ASP A 11 20.04 8.74 53.54
CA ASP A 11 19.77 7.48 52.85
C ASP A 11 18.29 7.38 52.42
N HIS A 12 17.35 7.84 53.26
CA HIS A 12 15.92 7.89 52.90
C HIS A 12 15.61 8.87 51.76
N LEU A 13 16.31 10.02 51.71
CA LEU A 13 16.19 11.00 50.61
C LEU A 13 16.80 10.47 49.30
N PHE A 14 17.86 9.67 49.38
CA PHE A 14 18.50 9.07 48.20
C PHE A 14 17.65 7.96 47.56
N VAL A 15 17.04 7.10 48.38
CA VAL A 15 16.12 6.03 47.91
C VAL A 15 14.86 6.64 47.27
N SER A 16 14.28 7.67 47.90
CA SER A 16 13.12 8.40 47.35
C SER A 16 13.38 9.03 45.98
N CYS A 17 14.60 9.49 45.71
CA CYS A 17 14.93 10.15 44.46
C CYS A 17 15.21 9.14 43.34
N ALA A 18 15.80 7.98 43.68
CA ALA A 18 16.06 6.89 42.73
C ALA A 18 14.77 6.22 42.24
N ASP A 19 13.78 6.02 43.11
CA ASP A 19 12.49 5.44 42.75
C ASP A 19 11.67 6.34 41.81
N ASP A 20 11.72 7.67 42.01
CA ASP A 20 11.10 8.64 41.09
C ASP A 20 11.80 8.64 39.72
N LEU A 21 13.12 8.54 39.69
CA LEU A 21 13.90 8.52 38.45
C LEU A 21 13.65 7.23 37.63
N PHE A 22 13.60 6.06 38.30
CA PHE A 22 13.31 4.78 37.65
C PHE A 22 11.87 4.72 37.13
N THR A 23 10.91 5.26 37.91
CA THR A 23 9.51 5.37 37.48
C THR A 23 9.38 6.28 36.26
N ARG A 24 10.03 7.45 36.27
CA ARG A 24 10.05 8.35 35.10
C ARG A 24 10.69 7.69 33.89
N MET A 25 11.84 7.03 34.04
CA MET A 25 12.51 6.31 32.95
C MET A 25 11.63 5.21 32.35
N ASN A 26 10.92 4.44 33.17
CA ASN A 26 9.98 3.44 32.68
C ASN A 26 8.77 4.06 31.98
N ILE A 27 8.23 5.19 32.46
CA ILE A 27 7.16 5.92 31.78
C ILE A 27 7.64 6.46 30.42
N TYR A 28 8.87 6.99 30.34
CA TYR A 28 9.46 7.44 29.07
C TYR A 28 9.71 6.28 28.10
N ALA A 29 10.24 5.14 28.57
CA ALA A 29 10.46 3.97 27.74
C ALA A 29 9.14 3.36 27.23
N MET A 30 8.13 3.25 28.09
CA MET A 30 6.80 2.74 27.71
C MET A 30 6.07 3.68 26.75
N SER A 31 6.15 5.00 26.97
CA SER A 31 5.58 5.99 26.04
C SER A 31 6.30 6.00 24.69
N GLY A 32 7.62 5.79 24.67
CA GLY A 32 8.41 5.60 23.45
C GLY A 32 7.96 4.37 22.65
N ARG A 33 7.88 3.20 23.28
CA ARG A 33 7.41 1.95 22.62
C ARG A 33 5.98 2.07 22.12
N LYS A 34 5.08 2.65 22.93
CA LYS A 34 3.69 2.91 22.54
C LYS A 34 3.63 3.75 21.27
N ARG A 35 4.36 4.86 21.24
CA ARG A 35 4.44 5.74 20.06
C ARG A 35 4.97 5.00 18.83
N GLN A 36 6.02 4.20 18.98
CA GLN A 36 6.58 3.44 17.86
C GLN A 36 5.59 2.41 17.31
N ASN A 37 4.85 1.71 18.18
CA ASN A 37 3.81 0.78 17.76
C ASN A 37 2.63 1.48 17.05
N VAL A 38 2.27 2.69 17.48
CA VAL A 38 1.27 3.51 16.79
C VAL A 38 1.74 3.88 15.38
N ILE A 39 2.98 4.36 15.25
CA ILE A 39 3.56 4.71 13.93
C ILE A 39 3.66 3.47 13.04
N LEU A 40 4.08 2.32 13.59
CA LEU A 40 4.15 1.06 12.84
C LEU A 40 2.79 0.62 12.31
N ASN A 41 1.74 0.66 13.14
CA ASN A 41 0.38 0.31 12.70
C ASN A 41 -0.16 1.28 11.64
N LEU A 42 0.16 2.57 11.72
CA LEU A 42 -0.17 3.54 10.67
C LEU A 42 0.61 3.27 9.39
N ALA A 43 1.90 2.91 9.48
CA ALA A 43 2.71 2.53 8.33
C ALA A 43 2.14 1.30 7.63
N LEU A 44 1.74 0.27 8.39
CA LEU A 44 1.04 -0.90 7.84
C LEU A 44 -0.28 -0.51 7.16
N ALA A 45 -1.04 0.41 7.76
CA ALA A 45 -2.27 0.91 7.15
C ALA A 45 -2.00 1.59 5.80
N LEU A 46 -0.97 2.43 5.70
CA LEU A 46 -0.56 3.05 4.45
C LEU A 46 -0.11 2.02 3.41
N GLN A 47 0.68 1.02 3.80
CA GLN A 47 1.12 -0.06 2.89
C GLN A 47 -0.08 -0.85 2.34
N TYR A 48 -1.04 -1.22 3.18
CA TYR A 48 -2.24 -1.92 2.71
C TYR A 48 -3.12 -1.05 1.82
N ALA A 49 -3.24 0.24 2.11
CA ALA A 49 -3.97 1.17 1.24
C ALA A 49 -3.28 1.30 -0.13
N GLN A 50 -1.95 1.32 -0.15
CA GLN A 50 -1.15 1.33 -1.38
C GLN A 50 -1.32 0.02 -2.16
N HIS A 51 -1.28 -1.14 -1.51
CA HIS A 51 -1.59 -2.42 -2.16
C HIS A 51 -3.00 -2.45 -2.76
N ALA A 52 -3.98 -1.81 -2.09
CA ALA A 52 -5.33 -1.70 -2.57
C ALA A 52 -5.44 -0.80 -3.82
N ASN A 53 -4.68 0.31 -3.89
CA ASN A 53 -4.56 1.14 -5.09
C ASN A 53 -4.03 0.32 -6.29
N PHE A 54 -3.03 -0.52 -6.07
CA PHE A 54 -2.43 -1.37 -7.10
C PHE A 54 -3.08 -2.74 -7.27
N ALA A 55 -4.29 -2.93 -6.75
CA ALA A 55 -4.99 -4.20 -6.88
C ALA A 55 -5.48 -4.39 -8.33
N GLY A 56 -5.09 -5.51 -8.96
CA GLY A 56 -5.58 -5.85 -10.31
C GLY A 56 -6.99 -6.41 -10.36
N THR A 57 -7.66 -6.58 -9.21
CA THR A 57 -9.02 -7.11 -9.11
C THR A 57 -9.78 -6.44 -7.97
N ALA A 58 -11.10 -6.31 -8.11
CA ALA A 58 -11.97 -5.76 -7.08
C ALA A 58 -11.87 -6.53 -5.76
N ARG A 59 -11.75 -7.87 -5.84
CA ARG A 59 -11.58 -8.75 -4.68
C ARG A 59 -10.34 -8.38 -3.87
N GLN A 60 -9.20 -8.22 -4.53
CA GLN A 60 -7.94 -7.86 -3.88
C GLN A 60 -7.99 -6.42 -3.34
N ALA A 61 -8.58 -5.48 -4.09
CA ALA A 61 -8.73 -4.09 -3.67
C ALA A 61 -9.51 -3.99 -2.35
N VAL A 62 -10.62 -4.73 -2.23
CA VAL A 62 -11.44 -4.78 -1.01
C VAL A 62 -10.72 -5.54 0.12
N ALA A 63 -10.00 -6.62 -0.19
CA ALA A 63 -9.21 -7.36 0.79
C ALA A 63 -8.13 -6.50 1.45
N ASP A 64 -7.34 -5.80 0.65
CA ASP A 64 -6.24 -4.95 1.11
C ASP A 64 -6.77 -3.64 1.74
N GLY A 65 -7.79 -3.02 1.12
CA GLY A 65 -8.37 -1.78 1.63
C GLY A 65 -8.97 -1.92 3.03
N TYR A 66 -9.68 -3.03 3.33
CA TYR A 66 -10.15 -3.26 4.69
C TYR A 66 -9.02 -3.64 5.66
N SER A 67 -7.97 -4.33 5.19
CA SER A 67 -6.78 -4.59 6.00
C SER A 67 -6.09 -3.29 6.42
N ALA A 68 -6.14 -2.27 5.56
CA ALA A 68 -5.69 -0.92 5.88
C ALA A 68 -6.51 -0.27 7.02
N ILE A 69 -7.85 -0.39 6.96
CA ILE A 69 -8.76 0.05 8.02
C ILE A 69 -8.47 -0.69 9.33
N ASP A 70 -8.26 -2.02 9.27
CA ASP A 70 -7.96 -2.84 10.45
C ASP A 70 -6.62 -2.46 11.13
N ALA A 71 -5.59 -2.16 10.34
CA ALA A 71 -4.33 -1.63 10.83
C ALA A 71 -4.49 -0.23 11.47
N ALA A 72 -5.27 0.66 10.84
CA ALA A 72 -5.59 1.97 11.39
C ALA A 72 -6.37 1.89 12.72
N MET A 73 -7.35 0.97 12.81
CA MET A 73 -8.05 0.66 14.07
C MET A 73 -7.09 0.10 15.14
N SER A 74 -6.07 -0.65 14.74
CA SER A 74 -5.04 -1.11 15.68
C SER A 74 -4.19 0.06 16.18
N ALA A 75 -3.86 1.03 15.33
CA ALA A 75 -3.12 2.22 15.72
C ALA A 75 -3.87 3.07 16.76
N ILE A 76 -5.18 3.30 16.57
CA ILE A 76 -5.97 4.12 17.50
C ILE A 76 -6.16 3.44 18.86
N LEU A 77 -6.40 2.12 18.89
CA LEU A 77 -6.50 1.37 20.14
C LEU A 77 -5.18 1.35 20.89
N THR A 78 -4.06 1.11 20.19
CA THR A 78 -2.72 1.21 20.77
C THR A 78 -2.46 2.60 21.33
N GLN A 79 -2.91 3.67 20.66
CA GLN A 79 -2.79 5.05 21.15
C GLN A 79 -3.57 5.29 22.45
N GLU A 80 -4.69 4.61 22.66
CA GLU A 80 -5.46 4.66 23.92
C GLU A 80 -4.92 3.67 24.98
N GLY A 81 -3.86 2.93 24.68
CA GLY A 81 -3.29 1.92 25.61
C GLY A 81 -4.10 0.64 25.69
N ILE A 82 -4.98 0.39 24.71
CA ILE A 82 -5.80 -0.81 24.61
C ILE A 82 -5.12 -1.77 23.64
N GLU A 83 -4.90 -3.02 24.07
CA GLU A 83 -4.38 -4.06 23.19
C GLU A 83 -5.40 -4.38 22.08
N PRO A 84 -5.03 -4.23 20.78
CA PRO A 84 -5.98 -4.46 19.70
C PRO A 84 -6.44 -5.92 19.64
N PRO A 85 -7.75 -6.21 19.69
CA PRO A 85 -8.23 -7.58 19.61
C PRO A 85 -7.97 -8.18 18.22
N ARG A 86 -7.62 -9.47 18.18
CA ARG A 86 -7.43 -10.22 16.91
C ARG A 86 -8.71 -10.35 16.08
N ASN A 87 -9.88 -10.34 16.72
CA ASN A 87 -11.16 -10.40 16.03
C ASN A 87 -11.52 -9.04 15.42
N HIS A 88 -11.57 -8.96 14.09
CA HIS A 88 -11.83 -7.72 13.35
C HIS A 88 -13.17 -7.06 13.70
N LYS A 89 -14.25 -7.85 13.89
CA LYS A 89 -15.57 -7.32 14.26
C LYS A 89 -15.57 -6.68 15.65
N ARG A 90 -14.91 -7.33 16.62
CA ARG A 90 -14.73 -6.78 17.97
C ARG A 90 -13.88 -5.51 17.94
N LYS A 91 -12.82 -5.48 17.11
CA LYS A 91 -11.99 -4.30 16.90
C LYS A 91 -12.81 -3.13 16.37
N LEU A 92 -13.60 -3.35 15.33
CA LEU A 92 -14.50 -2.36 14.74
C LEU A 92 -15.49 -1.80 15.76
N ALA A 93 -16.21 -2.68 16.48
CA ALA A 93 -17.18 -2.26 17.50
C ALA A 93 -16.53 -1.41 18.61
N LEU A 94 -15.31 -1.79 19.04
CA LEU A 94 -14.58 -1.08 20.07
C LEU A 94 -14.16 0.32 19.61
N VAL A 95 -13.64 0.47 18.39
CA VAL A 95 -13.28 1.79 17.85
C VAL A 95 -14.52 2.65 17.63
N ARG A 96 -15.61 2.10 17.07
CA ARG A 96 -16.89 2.80 16.89
C ARG A 96 -17.42 3.35 18.21
N THR A 97 -17.36 2.55 19.28
CA THR A 97 -17.87 2.93 20.60
C THR A 97 -16.97 3.97 21.29
N SER A 98 -15.65 3.82 21.19
CA SER A 98 -14.68 4.73 21.84
C SER A 98 -14.47 6.04 21.07
N HIS A 99 -14.71 6.05 19.76
CA HIS A 99 -14.48 7.19 18.88
C HIS A 99 -15.64 7.43 17.90
N PRO A 100 -16.87 7.65 18.37
CA PRO A 100 -18.05 7.74 17.51
C PRO A 100 -17.93 8.90 16.50
N ALA A 101 -17.30 10.02 16.88
CA ALA A 101 -17.12 11.20 16.04
C ALA A 101 -15.84 11.20 15.18
N MET A 102 -15.09 10.09 15.10
CA MET A 102 -13.84 10.04 14.33
C MET A 102 -14.05 10.34 12.85
N LEU A 103 -15.15 9.82 12.30
CA LEU A 103 -15.49 9.94 10.89
C LEU A 103 -16.31 11.19 10.57
N SER A 104 -16.62 12.02 11.57
CA SER A 104 -17.35 13.26 11.32
C SER A 104 -16.57 14.18 10.37
N PRO A 105 -17.26 14.87 9.44
CA PRO A 105 -16.64 15.84 8.56
C PRO A 105 -15.96 16.93 9.39
N ASN A 106 -14.83 17.42 8.90
CA ASN A 106 -14.05 18.44 9.59
C ASN A 106 -13.73 19.57 8.63
N PHE A 107 -14.14 20.78 8.99
CA PHE A 107 -13.90 21.99 8.22
C PHE A 107 -13.11 22.98 9.07
N LYS A 108 -12.01 23.50 8.53
CA LYS A 108 -11.15 24.46 9.24
C LYS A 108 -10.81 25.64 8.36
N TRP A 109 -11.04 26.84 8.88
CA TRP A 109 -10.53 28.09 8.31
C TRP A 109 -9.09 28.35 8.79
N ARG A 110 -8.23 28.79 7.88
CA ARG A 110 -6.87 29.30 8.15
C ARG A 110 -6.62 30.54 7.28
N GLY A 111 -6.87 31.73 7.82
CA GLY A 111 -6.77 32.97 7.05
C GLY A 111 -7.74 32.96 5.87
N THR A 112 -7.23 33.14 4.65
CA THR A 112 -8.01 33.08 3.40
C THR A 112 -8.21 31.66 2.86
N SER A 113 -7.62 30.64 3.50
CA SER A 113 -7.71 29.25 3.08
C SER A 113 -8.72 28.48 3.92
N ALA A 114 -9.48 27.59 3.28
CA ALA A 114 -10.34 26.62 3.93
C ALA A 114 -9.83 25.20 3.66
N THR A 115 -9.75 24.38 4.70
CA THR A 115 -9.48 22.95 4.56
C THR A 115 -10.74 22.18 4.91
N TYR A 116 -11.33 21.51 3.91
CA TYR A 116 -12.42 20.56 4.11
C TYR A 116 -11.85 19.14 4.08
N SER A 117 -12.14 18.37 5.13
CA SER A 117 -11.93 16.93 5.16
C SER A 117 -13.31 16.27 5.15
N PRO A 118 -13.69 15.58 4.06
CA PRO A 118 -14.95 14.85 4.02
C PRO A 118 -14.97 13.83 5.16
N GLY A 119 -16.15 13.67 5.75
CA GLY A 119 -16.41 12.64 6.73
C GLY A 119 -16.67 11.29 6.06
N GLY A 120 -16.57 10.23 6.85
CA GLY A 120 -17.09 8.91 6.50
C GLY A 120 -18.29 8.57 7.38
N ASP A 121 -18.88 7.41 7.12
CA ASP A 121 -19.97 6.89 7.95
C ASP A 121 -19.61 5.48 8.47
N TRP A 122 -20.00 5.20 9.72
CA TRP A 122 -19.71 3.93 10.38
C TRP A 122 -20.46 2.76 9.74
N ASP A 123 -21.66 2.99 9.21
CA ASP A 123 -22.42 1.93 8.54
C ASP A 123 -21.79 1.62 7.17
N SER A 124 -21.19 2.60 6.49
CA SER A 124 -20.35 2.32 5.32
C SER A 124 -19.14 1.46 5.66
N VAL A 125 -18.42 1.75 6.75
CA VAL A 125 -17.26 0.94 7.21
C VAL A 125 -17.71 -0.49 7.57
N GLU A 126 -18.86 -0.65 8.21
CA GLU A 126 -19.42 -1.97 8.49
C GLU A 126 -19.83 -2.71 7.19
N GLY A 127 -20.38 -2.00 6.21
CA GLY A 127 -20.63 -2.52 4.87
C GLY A 127 -19.34 -3.00 4.19
N PHE A 128 -18.26 -2.23 4.31
CA PHE A 128 -16.94 -2.60 3.81
C PHE A 128 -16.40 -3.87 4.52
N TYR A 129 -16.58 -4.00 5.83
CA TYR A 129 -16.24 -5.23 6.57
C TYR A 129 -16.99 -6.46 6.03
N LYS A 130 -18.30 -6.32 5.74
CA LYS A 130 -19.11 -7.42 5.16
C LYS A 130 -18.59 -7.82 3.78
N GLN A 131 -18.30 -6.84 2.91
CA GLN A 131 -17.71 -7.09 1.60
C GLN A 131 -16.32 -7.74 1.70
N TRP A 132 -15.51 -7.37 2.69
CA TRP A 132 -14.23 -8.01 2.98
C TRP A 132 -14.37 -9.48 3.40
N LEU A 133 -15.41 -9.83 4.17
CA LEU A 133 -15.71 -11.24 4.46
C LEU A 133 -16.12 -11.99 3.19
N ASP A 134 -17.01 -11.40 2.39
CA ASP A 134 -17.49 -12.02 1.16
C ASP A 134 -16.35 -12.22 0.15
N SER A 135 -15.40 -11.28 0.06
CA SER A 135 -14.24 -11.35 -0.84
C SER A 135 -13.30 -12.54 -0.51
N ARG A 136 -13.31 -13.03 0.73
CA ARG A 136 -12.47 -14.15 1.19
C ARG A 136 -13.18 -15.49 1.20
N TYR A 137 -14.48 -15.50 1.49
CA TYR A 137 -15.19 -16.74 1.80
C TYR A 137 -16.33 -17.08 0.84
N ARG A 138 -16.67 -16.18 -0.11
CA ARG A 138 -17.81 -16.35 -1.02
C ARG A 138 -17.49 -15.96 -2.47
N SER A 139 -18.49 -16.13 -3.34
CA SER A 139 -18.52 -15.47 -4.65
C SER A 139 -18.52 -13.96 -4.44
N PHE A 140 -17.64 -13.26 -5.14
CA PHE A 140 -17.43 -11.83 -4.98
C PHE A 140 -17.41 -11.19 -6.36
N ASP A 141 -18.46 -10.43 -6.65
CA ASP A 141 -18.69 -9.81 -7.95
C ASP A 141 -18.97 -8.31 -7.78
N LEU A 142 -18.06 -7.64 -7.09
CA LEU A 142 -18.15 -6.19 -6.88
C LEU A 142 -17.59 -5.47 -8.12
N PRO A 143 -18.32 -4.53 -8.72
CA PRO A 143 -17.82 -3.76 -9.85
C PRO A 143 -16.54 -2.96 -9.52
N PRO A 144 -15.60 -2.82 -10.47
CA PRO A 144 -14.39 -2.00 -10.34
C PRO A 144 -14.62 -0.61 -9.76
N ALA A 145 -15.64 0.12 -10.24
CA ALA A 145 -15.97 1.45 -9.75
C ALA A 145 -16.34 1.46 -8.25
N GLN A 146 -17.10 0.45 -7.80
CA GLN A 146 -17.45 0.32 -6.39
C GLN A 146 -16.23 -0.09 -5.55
N ALA A 147 -15.37 -0.97 -6.06
CA ALA A 147 -14.11 -1.33 -5.42
C ALA A 147 -13.19 -0.11 -5.25
N SER A 148 -13.03 0.73 -6.27
CA SER A 148 -12.31 2.01 -6.19
C SER A 148 -12.92 2.95 -5.14
N GLY A 149 -14.26 2.99 -5.04
CA GLY A 149 -14.97 3.67 -3.94
C GLY A 149 -14.51 3.18 -2.56
N ARG A 150 -14.43 1.87 -2.35
CA ARG A 150 -13.94 1.27 -1.10
C ARG A 150 -12.48 1.60 -0.80
N VAL A 151 -11.62 1.62 -1.82
CA VAL A 151 -10.22 2.05 -1.63
C VAL A 151 -10.16 3.50 -1.14
N ARG A 152 -10.95 4.41 -1.71
CA ARG A 152 -11.05 5.80 -1.24
C ARG A 152 -11.56 5.91 0.21
N GLU A 153 -12.55 5.08 0.58
CA GLU A 153 -13.02 5.02 1.97
C GLU A 153 -11.93 4.57 2.94
N ALA A 154 -11.07 3.63 2.57
CA ALA A 154 -9.92 3.22 3.39
C ALA A 154 -8.97 4.39 3.63
N HIS A 155 -8.60 5.14 2.59
CA HIS A 155 -7.78 6.35 2.71
C HIS A 155 -8.42 7.41 3.61
N GLN A 156 -9.73 7.64 3.48
CA GLN A 156 -10.46 8.57 4.34
C GLN A 156 -10.43 8.13 5.81
N PHE A 157 -10.61 6.83 6.07
CA PHE A 157 -10.53 6.27 7.42
C PHE A 157 -9.14 6.41 8.05
N ILE A 158 -8.08 6.15 7.27
CA ILE A 158 -6.69 6.35 7.71
C ILE A 158 -6.45 7.82 8.05
N ASN A 159 -6.86 8.74 7.17
CA ASN A 159 -6.75 10.18 7.41
C ASN A 159 -7.50 10.63 8.67
N ALA A 160 -8.73 10.12 8.89
CA ALA A 160 -9.49 10.38 10.10
C ALA A 160 -8.76 9.87 11.35
N THR A 161 -8.22 8.66 11.28
CA THR A 161 -7.43 8.02 12.35
C THR A 161 -6.19 8.85 12.69
N MET A 162 -5.41 9.25 11.69
CA MET A 162 -4.23 10.11 11.89
C MET A 162 -4.59 11.43 12.55
N ARG A 163 -5.71 12.07 12.17
CA ARG A 163 -6.18 13.31 12.82
C ARG A 163 -6.53 13.11 14.29
N VAL A 164 -7.11 11.97 14.68
CA VAL A 164 -7.40 11.67 16.08
C VAL A 164 -6.11 11.42 16.87
N ILE A 165 -5.25 10.55 16.36
CA ILE A 165 -3.98 10.20 17.01
C ILE A 165 -3.07 11.42 17.15
N ALA A 166 -2.92 12.23 16.10
CA ALA A 166 -2.09 13.43 16.11
C ALA A 166 -2.54 14.44 17.17
N ARG A 167 -3.87 14.62 17.35
CA ARG A 167 -4.43 15.45 18.42
C ARG A 167 -4.04 14.95 19.80
N ARG A 168 -4.15 13.64 20.05
CA ARG A 168 -3.75 13.00 21.32
C ARG A 168 -2.25 13.14 21.59
N MET A 169 -1.43 13.00 20.54
CA MET A 169 0.02 13.12 20.60
C MET A 169 0.52 14.57 20.62
N LYS A 170 -0.37 15.57 20.49
CA LYS A 170 -0.03 17.00 20.38
C LYS A 170 0.97 17.29 19.26
N ILE A 171 0.84 16.59 18.13
CA ILE A 171 1.62 16.83 16.91
C ILE A 171 0.69 17.19 15.74
N GLY A 172 1.25 17.79 14.70
CA GLY A 172 0.50 18.02 13.46
C GLY A 172 0.18 16.71 12.75
N ALA A 173 -1.04 16.57 12.21
CA ALA A 173 -1.44 15.38 11.45
C ALA A 173 -0.52 15.12 10.24
N ARG A 174 -0.08 16.18 9.54
CA ARG A 174 0.93 16.10 8.47
C ARG A 174 2.22 15.44 8.95
N LYS A 175 2.76 15.89 10.09
CA LYS A 175 3.99 15.34 10.69
C LYS A 175 3.83 13.87 11.11
N LEU A 176 2.66 13.48 11.61
CA LEU A 176 2.38 12.07 11.89
C LEU A 176 2.31 11.25 10.60
N GLY A 177 1.69 11.81 9.55
CA GLY A 177 1.67 11.23 8.21
C GLY A 177 3.07 10.98 7.68
N GLU A 178 3.95 11.98 7.68
CA GLU A 178 5.37 11.88 7.30
C GLU A 178 6.10 10.78 8.09
N GLN A 179 5.88 10.70 9.41
CA GLN A 179 6.49 9.64 10.24
C GLN A 179 6.01 8.24 9.83
N ALA A 180 4.73 8.08 9.51
CA ALA A 180 4.16 6.82 9.07
C ALA A 180 4.58 6.46 7.64
N SER A 181 4.58 7.43 6.72
CA SER A 181 5.01 7.27 5.33
C SER A 181 6.48 6.91 5.24
N LYS A 182 7.36 7.63 5.94
CA LYS A 182 8.78 7.27 6.03
C LYS A 182 8.99 5.85 6.57
N GLN A 183 8.21 5.44 7.57
CA GLN A 183 8.27 4.07 8.10
C GLN A 183 7.74 3.02 7.11
N ALA A 184 6.77 3.38 6.28
CA ALA A 184 6.14 2.50 5.29
C ALA A 184 6.97 2.34 4.00
N PHE A 185 7.56 3.43 3.51
CA PHE A 185 8.09 3.57 2.16
C PHE A 185 9.55 4.04 2.12
N GLY A 186 10.11 4.52 3.23
CA GLY A 186 11.50 4.99 3.33
C GLY A 186 11.71 6.47 3.03
N THR A 187 10.89 7.09 2.16
CA THR A 187 11.01 8.50 1.73
C THR A 187 9.64 9.20 1.67
N ASP A 188 9.64 10.54 1.82
CA ASP A 188 8.44 11.38 1.73
C ASP A 188 8.34 12.13 0.38
N HIS A 189 9.45 12.29 -0.35
CA HIS A 189 9.57 12.87 -1.69
C HIS A 189 10.57 12.05 -2.51
N SER A 190 10.27 11.82 -3.79
CA SER A 190 11.16 11.15 -4.74
C SER A 190 11.13 11.86 -6.08
N GLU A 191 12.28 11.91 -6.76
CA GLU A 191 12.39 12.34 -8.16
C GLU A 191 11.45 11.52 -9.05
N LEU A 192 11.31 10.22 -8.77
CA LEU A 192 10.33 9.37 -9.43
C LEU A 192 8.90 9.92 -9.31
N GLY A 193 8.48 10.30 -8.10
CA GLY A 193 7.14 10.85 -7.87
C GLY A 193 6.91 12.16 -8.62
N LEU A 194 7.93 13.03 -8.66
CA LEU A 194 7.89 14.28 -9.42
C LEU A 194 7.81 14.04 -10.94
N ALA A 195 8.62 13.13 -11.46
CA ALA A 195 8.63 12.79 -12.89
C ALA A 195 7.30 12.14 -13.32
N VAL A 196 6.77 11.21 -12.53
CA VAL A 196 5.45 10.59 -12.77
C VAL A 196 4.33 11.63 -12.68
N GLY A 197 4.37 12.52 -11.69
CA GLY A 197 3.41 13.62 -11.56
C GLY A 197 3.43 14.56 -12.76
N THR A 198 4.61 14.95 -13.22
CA THR A 198 4.78 15.80 -14.42
C THR A 198 4.24 15.12 -15.67
N MET A 199 4.52 13.82 -15.84
CA MET A 199 3.97 13.03 -16.94
C MET A 199 2.44 12.89 -16.85
N HIS A 200 1.90 12.71 -15.65
CA HIS A 200 0.46 12.70 -15.41
C HIS A 200 -0.17 14.01 -15.85
N ASP A 201 0.37 15.16 -15.43
CA ASP A 201 -0.15 16.48 -15.79
C ASP A 201 -0.08 16.73 -17.30
N HIS A 202 0.99 16.26 -17.95
CA HIS A 202 1.14 16.34 -19.40
C HIS A 202 0.04 15.55 -20.13
N LEU A 203 -0.12 14.26 -19.83
CA LEU A 203 -1.16 13.41 -20.42
C LEU A 203 -2.57 13.92 -20.12
N PHE A 204 -2.78 14.44 -18.91
CA PHE A 204 -4.05 15.04 -18.52
C PHE A 204 -4.36 16.30 -19.33
N SER A 205 -3.37 17.16 -19.55
CA SER A 205 -3.50 18.36 -20.39
C SER A 205 -3.80 18.00 -21.85
N GLU A 206 -3.23 16.92 -22.38
CA GLU A 206 -3.57 16.40 -23.71
C GLU A 206 -5.03 15.97 -23.79
N ALA A 207 -5.51 15.20 -22.80
CA ALA A 207 -6.91 14.78 -22.72
C ALA A 207 -7.88 15.98 -22.64
N GLU A 208 -7.51 17.04 -21.91
CA GLU A 208 -8.28 18.28 -21.86
C GLU A 208 -8.37 18.97 -23.23
N ARG A 209 -7.26 19.08 -23.97
CA ARG A 209 -7.22 19.66 -25.32
C ARG A 209 -8.08 18.85 -26.30
N PHE A 210 -8.05 17.52 -26.21
CA PHE A 210 -8.95 16.67 -27.00
C PHE A 210 -10.42 16.90 -26.63
N GLY A 211 -10.74 17.01 -25.34
CA GLY A 211 -12.08 17.34 -24.86
C GLY A 211 -12.61 18.69 -25.35
N GLU A 212 -11.71 19.68 -25.50
CA GLU A 212 -12.04 20.99 -26.08
C GLU A 212 -12.39 20.91 -27.57
N MET A 213 -11.66 20.10 -28.35
CA MET A 213 -11.91 19.95 -29.79
C MET A 213 -13.20 19.18 -30.11
N TYR A 214 -13.59 18.21 -29.28
CA TYR A 214 -14.70 17.29 -29.56
C TYR A 214 -15.95 17.49 -28.68
N GLY A 215 -16.00 18.58 -27.89
CA GLY A 215 -17.24 19.12 -27.32
C GLY A 215 -17.67 18.64 -25.93
N SER A 216 -17.08 17.57 -25.38
CA SER A 216 -17.40 17.09 -24.02
C SER A 216 -16.23 17.27 -23.05
N LYS A 217 -15.73 18.49 -22.89
CA LYS A 217 -14.56 18.82 -22.05
C LYS A 217 -14.57 18.14 -20.68
N LEU A 218 -15.70 18.17 -19.97
CA LEU A 218 -15.81 17.56 -18.64
C LEU A 218 -15.87 16.02 -18.70
N GLY A 219 -16.60 15.45 -19.67
CA GLY A 219 -16.71 14.00 -19.82
C GLY A 219 -15.38 13.35 -20.19
N THR A 220 -14.65 13.95 -21.13
CA THR A 220 -13.32 13.49 -21.55
C THR A 220 -12.31 13.63 -20.41
N LYS A 221 -12.36 14.74 -19.67
CA LYS A 221 -11.53 14.96 -18.48
C LYS A 221 -11.77 13.92 -17.40
N LEU A 222 -13.02 13.58 -17.10
CA LEU A 222 -13.37 12.57 -16.09
C LEU A 222 -13.08 11.13 -16.57
N ALA A 223 -13.09 10.90 -17.88
CA ALA A 223 -12.80 9.61 -18.49
C ALA A 223 -11.31 9.35 -18.76
N SER A 224 -10.44 10.37 -18.58
CA SER A 224 -8.99 10.19 -18.78
C SER A 224 -8.46 9.04 -17.93
N THR A 225 -7.67 8.16 -18.55
CA THR A 225 -7.04 7.01 -17.87
C THR A 225 -6.13 7.45 -16.75
N THR A 226 -5.52 8.63 -16.87
CA THR A 226 -4.62 9.19 -15.87
C THR A 226 -5.31 9.38 -14.51
N ASN A 227 -6.61 9.68 -14.46
CA ASN A 227 -7.36 9.78 -13.19
C ASN A 227 -7.43 8.47 -12.40
N TYR A 228 -7.14 7.35 -13.07
CA TYR A 228 -7.30 6.01 -12.54
C TYR A 228 -5.99 5.21 -12.62
N CYS A 229 -4.88 5.83 -13.03
CA CYS A 229 -3.57 5.21 -13.12
C CYS A 229 -2.61 5.83 -12.11
N GLU A 230 -1.84 4.97 -11.46
CA GLU A 230 -0.77 5.35 -10.55
C GLU A 230 0.44 4.46 -10.86
N LEU A 231 1.65 4.95 -10.60
CA LEU A 231 2.87 4.15 -10.62
C LEU A 231 3.57 4.31 -9.28
N ASP A 232 3.96 3.18 -8.70
CA ASP A 232 4.79 3.15 -7.50
C ASP A 232 5.89 2.08 -7.68
N ILE A 233 7.08 2.39 -7.18
CA ILE A 233 8.23 1.50 -7.21
C ILE A 233 8.77 1.43 -5.79
N ALA A 234 8.63 0.26 -5.17
CA ALA A 234 9.05 0.03 -3.80
C ALA A 234 10.16 -1.03 -3.72
N THR A 235 11.10 -0.83 -2.81
CA THR A 235 12.17 -1.78 -2.47
C THR A 235 12.43 -1.77 -0.97
N GLY A 236 12.87 -2.90 -0.41
CA GLY A 236 13.25 -3.01 1.00
C GLY A 236 14.70 -2.64 1.30
N ASP A 237 15.50 -2.40 0.26
CA ASP A 237 16.92 -2.06 0.36
C ASP A 237 17.14 -0.55 0.36
N GLN A 238 17.85 -0.02 1.36
CA GLN A 238 18.03 1.43 1.56
C GLN A 238 18.80 2.10 0.41
N LEU A 239 19.83 1.43 -0.11
CA LEU A 239 20.61 1.99 -1.22
C LEU A 239 19.74 2.12 -2.47
N THR A 240 18.97 1.07 -2.78
CA THR A 240 18.04 1.08 -3.92
C THR A 240 16.93 2.11 -3.72
N GLN A 241 16.41 2.28 -2.50
CA GLN A 241 15.43 3.33 -2.18
C GLN A 241 16.00 4.73 -2.47
N ALA A 242 17.26 4.99 -2.07
CA ALA A 242 17.91 6.28 -2.33
C ALA A 242 18.08 6.53 -3.83
N ILE A 243 18.55 5.53 -4.59
CA ILE A 243 18.68 5.64 -6.06
C ILE A 243 17.33 5.97 -6.70
N ILE A 244 16.26 5.24 -6.38
CA ILE A 244 14.91 5.52 -6.91
C ILE A 244 14.41 6.91 -6.48
N GLY A 245 14.81 7.34 -5.27
CA GLY A 245 14.41 8.60 -4.67
C GLY A 245 15.10 9.82 -5.28
N GLU A 246 16.33 9.69 -5.76
CA GLU A 246 17.23 10.81 -6.03
C GLU A 246 17.75 10.85 -7.48
N ASP A 247 17.72 9.73 -8.21
CA ASP A 247 18.28 9.63 -9.56
C ASP A 247 17.26 10.07 -10.63
N GLU A 248 17.56 11.18 -11.31
CA GLU A 248 16.71 11.76 -12.35
C GLU A 248 16.56 10.86 -13.59
N GLU A 249 17.59 10.07 -13.94
CA GLU A 249 17.51 9.16 -15.10
C GLU A 249 16.56 7.99 -14.80
N ILE A 250 16.65 7.42 -13.60
CA ILE A 250 15.72 6.39 -13.12
C ILE A 250 14.30 6.95 -13.02
N ALA A 251 14.15 8.18 -12.53
CA ALA A 251 12.86 8.85 -12.48
C ALA A 251 12.22 9.04 -13.86
N ALA A 252 13.01 9.46 -14.86
CA ALA A 252 12.57 9.63 -16.24
C ALA A 252 12.14 8.30 -16.88
N GLU A 253 12.88 7.20 -16.62
CA GLU A 253 12.48 5.86 -17.07
C GLU A 253 11.19 5.39 -16.38
N GLY A 254 11.01 5.67 -15.09
CA GLY A 254 9.75 5.42 -14.39
C GLY A 254 8.57 6.17 -15.03
N ALA A 255 8.74 7.45 -15.36
CA ALA A 255 7.72 8.24 -16.05
C ALA A 255 7.40 7.68 -17.45
N ARG A 256 8.39 7.17 -18.20
CA ARG A 256 8.17 6.47 -19.48
C ARG A 256 7.32 5.21 -19.30
N VAL A 257 7.65 4.38 -18.30
CA VAL A 257 6.87 3.17 -17.99
C VAL A 257 5.41 3.53 -17.66
N TYR A 258 5.19 4.59 -16.87
CA TYR A 258 3.84 5.10 -16.57
C TYR A 258 3.08 5.53 -17.83
N ALA A 259 3.73 6.27 -18.74
CA ALA A 259 3.12 6.70 -20.00
C ALA A 259 2.76 5.52 -20.91
N GLU A 260 3.66 4.55 -21.07
CA GLU A 260 3.40 3.34 -21.87
C GLU A 260 2.31 2.46 -21.27
N PHE A 261 2.21 2.39 -19.94
CA PHE A 261 1.11 1.71 -19.28
C PHE A 261 -0.24 2.39 -19.55
N ASN A 262 -0.32 3.73 -19.52
CA ASN A 262 -1.54 4.46 -19.89
C ASN A 262 -1.97 4.13 -21.34
N LYS A 263 -1.03 4.15 -22.30
CA LYS A 263 -1.32 3.76 -23.69
C LYS A 263 -1.85 2.34 -23.82
N LEU A 264 -1.30 1.40 -23.04
CA LEU A 264 -1.82 0.04 -22.99
C LEU A 264 -3.27 0.00 -22.49
N VAL A 265 -3.59 0.73 -21.41
CA VAL A 265 -4.94 0.81 -20.85
C VAL A 265 -5.92 1.40 -21.87
N GLU A 266 -5.57 2.50 -22.53
CA GLU A 266 -6.40 3.11 -23.58
C GLU A 266 -6.67 2.13 -24.72
N ARG A 267 -5.64 1.39 -25.16
CA ARG A 267 -5.79 0.36 -26.20
C ARG A 267 -6.72 -0.77 -25.76
N ILE A 268 -6.71 -1.15 -24.48
CA ILE A 268 -7.65 -2.13 -23.93
C ILE A 268 -9.07 -1.55 -23.91
N ILE A 269 -9.26 -0.30 -23.49
CA ILE A 269 -10.56 0.39 -23.52
C ILE A 269 -11.14 0.37 -24.94
N GLU A 270 -10.33 0.72 -25.94
CA GLU A 270 -10.77 0.71 -27.34
C GLU A 270 -11.16 -0.70 -27.80
N LYS A 271 -10.35 -1.71 -27.50
CA LYS A 271 -10.68 -3.11 -27.84
C LYS A 271 -11.93 -3.61 -27.13
N ARG A 272 -12.21 -3.17 -25.90
CA ARG A 272 -13.46 -3.47 -25.20
C ARG A 272 -14.64 -2.79 -25.89
N ARG A 273 -14.50 -1.52 -26.27
CA ARG A 273 -15.51 -0.75 -27.01
C ARG A 273 -15.87 -1.43 -28.33
N GLU A 274 -14.88 -1.81 -29.13
CA GLU A 274 -15.07 -2.55 -30.39
C GLU A 274 -15.88 -3.83 -30.18
N ARG A 275 -15.59 -4.60 -29.13
CA ARG A 275 -16.32 -5.84 -28.81
C ARG A 275 -17.75 -5.60 -28.33
N ILE A 276 -17.98 -4.56 -27.53
CA ILE A 276 -19.32 -4.18 -27.06
C ILE A 276 -20.19 -3.77 -28.26
N LEU A 277 -19.64 -2.99 -29.18
CA LEU A 277 -20.33 -2.59 -30.41
C LEU A 277 -20.56 -3.77 -31.36
N GLY A 278 -19.54 -4.63 -31.55
CA GLY A 278 -19.61 -5.77 -32.47
C GLY A 278 -20.52 -6.91 -31.99
N SER A 279 -20.72 -7.06 -30.68
CA SER A 279 -21.62 -8.07 -30.10
C SER A 279 -23.11 -7.67 -30.14
N ARG A 280 -23.42 -6.42 -30.48
CA ARG A 280 -24.79 -5.88 -30.56
C ARG A 280 -25.19 -5.52 -31.99
N GLN A 281 -25.00 -6.44 -32.94
CA GLN A 281 -25.49 -6.25 -34.31
C GLN A 281 -27.03 -6.09 -34.30
N GLY A 282 -27.52 -4.85 -34.46
CA GLY A 282 -28.94 -4.54 -34.68
C GLY A 282 -29.62 -3.74 -33.56
N GLU A 283 -29.08 -3.70 -32.35
CA GLU A 283 -29.56 -2.81 -31.28
C GLU A 283 -28.63 -1.59 -31.20
N ALA A 284 -29.20 -0.37 -31.26
CA ALA A 284 -28.42 0.83 -31.01
C ALA A 284 -27.68 0.67 -29.68
N ALA A 285 -26.35 0.62 -29.72
CA ALA A 285 -25.55 0.54 -28.51
C ALA A 285 -25.94 1.72 -27.63
N ASN A 286 -26.67 1.45 -26.54
CA ASN A 286 -27.05 2.50 -25.62
C ASN A 286 -25.77 3.14 -25.07
N ALA A 287 -25.78 4.46 -24.89
CA ALA A 287 -24.62 5.20 -24.35
C ALA A 287 -24.10 4.59 -23.04
N GLU A 288 -24.97 3.93 -22.29
CA GLU A 288 -24.66 3.17 -21.08
C GLU A 288 -23.68 2.00 -21.31
N ALA A 289 -23.85 1.20 -22.38
CA ALA A 289 -22.90 0.12 -22.68
C ALA A 289 -21.52 0.63 -23.09
N LEU A 290 -21.43 1.82 -23.69
CA LEU A 290 -20.14 2.43 -23.99
C LEU A 290 -19.43 2.92 -22.72
N ASN A 291 -20.18 3.32 -21.69
CA ASN A 291 -19.64 3.68 -20.38
C ASN A 291 -19.02 2.48 -19.63
N ASP A 292 -19.32 1.24 -20.02
CA ASP A 292 -18.69 0.04 -19.45
C ASP A 292 -17.31 -0.30 -20.05
N SER A 293 -16.91 0.36 -21.14
CA SER A 293 -15.61 0.13 -21.76
C SER A 293 -14.43 0.40 -20.80
N PRO A 294 -14.38 1.47 -19.99
CA PRO A 294 -13.35 1.68 -18.97
C PRO A 294 -13.61 0.94 -17.64
N ASN A 295 -14.74 0.26 -17.47
CA ASN A 295 -15.12 -0.39 -16.21
C ASN A 295 -14.38 -1.73 -16.01
N PHE A 296 -13.07 -1.66 -15.74
CA PHE A 296 -12.23 -2.80 -15.36
C PHE A 296 -11.11 -2.36 -14.42
N MET A 297 -10.52 -3.33 -13.71
CA MET A 297 -9.26 -3.11 -12.98
C MET A 297 -8.15 -3.83 -13.72
N LEU A 298 -7.00 -3.18 -13.83
CA LEU A 298 -5.77 -3.76 -14.35
C LEU A 298 -4.62 -3.31 -13.46
N SER A 299 -3.74 -4.25 -13.12
CA SER A 299 -2.50 -3.96 -12.40
C SER A 299 -1.38 -4.74 -13.05
N MET A 300 -0.25 -4.06 -13.26
CA MET A 300 0.98 -4.69 -13.72
C MET A 300 1.89 -4.93 -12.51
N LYS A 301 2.24 -6.19 -12.26
CA LYS A 301 3.18 -6.58 -11.19
C LYS A 301 4.44 -7.14 -11.80
N ALA A 302 5.49 -6.33 -11.88
CA ALA A 302 6.83 -6.79 -12.22
C ALA A 302 7.61 -7.11 -10.93
N ARG A 303 8.46 -8.14 -10.95
CA ARG A 303 9.32 -8.51 -9.82
C ARG A 303 10.73 -8.79 -10.29
N TYR A 304 11.70 -8.23 -9.57
CA TYR A 304 13.11 -8.55 -9.74
C TYR A 304 13.62 -9.19 -8.46
N HIS A 305 14.27 -10.34 -8.60
CA HIS A 305 14.98 -11.02 -7.52
C HIS A 305 16.46 -11.01 -7.88
N GLY A 306 17.21 -10.10 -7.26
CA GLY A 306 18.66 -10.07 -7.39
C GLY A 306 19.32 -11.33 -6.84
N ALA A 307 20.50 -11.65 -7.33
CA ALA A 307 21.37 -12.70 -6.80
C ALA A 307 22.80 -12.18 -6.79
N THR A 308 23.60 -12.62 -5.82
CA THR A 308 25.01 -12.27 -5.83
C THR A 308 25.73 -12.98 -6.98
N VAL A 309 26.82 -12.38 -7.48
CA VAL A 309 27.68 -13.01 -8.49
C VAL A 309 28.18 -14.37 -7.99
N ARG A 310 28.48 -14.49 -6.69
CA ARG A 310 28.88 -15.75 -6.08
C ARG A 310 27.78 -16.81 -6.14
N GLU A 311 26.56 -16.49 -5.73
CA GLU A 311 25.43 -17.45 -5.77
C GLU A 311 25.11 -17.89 -7.19
N SER A 312 25.10 -16.93 -8.13
CA SER A 312 24.89 -17.20 -9.53
C SER A 312 26.03 -18.06 -10.09
N GLY A 313 27.27 -17.71 -9.79
CA GLY A 313 28.48 -18.40 -10.21
C GLY A 313 28.58 -19.83 -9.67
N GLU A 314 28.28 -20.05 -8.39
CA GLU A 314 28.24 -21.39 -7.78
C GLU A 314 27.12 -22.26 -8.35
N ARG A 315 25.96 -21.67 -8.66
CA ARG A 315 24.86 -22.38 -9.31
C ARG A 315 25.23 -22.79 -10.74
N TRP A 316 25.86 -21.90 -11.49
CA TRP A 316 26.38 -22.19 -12.83
C TRP A 316 27.51 -23.21 -12.79
N ALA A 317 28.49 -23.07 -11.90
CA ALA A 317 29.60 -24.02 -11.74
C ALA A 317 29.10 -25.43 -11.40
N ARG A 318 28.13 -25.56 -10.50
CA ARG A 318 27.48 -26.85 -10.18
C ARG A 318 26.72 -27.43 -11.37
N THR A 319 26.01 -26.59 -12.13
CA THR A 319 25.27 -27.02 -13.33
C THR A 319 26.23 -27.52 -14.41
N LEU A 320 27.32 -26.80 -14.65
CA LEU A 320 28.37 -27.17 -15.61
C LEU A 320 29.13 -28.43 -15.16
N ALA A 321 29.45 -28.56 -13.87
CA ALA A 321 30.04 -29.77 -13.32
C ALA A 321 29.11 -30.99 -13.50
N GLY A 322 27.81 -30.83 -13.26
CA GLY A 322 26.80 -31.87 -13.49
C GLY A 322 26.68 -32.29 -14.96
N LEU A 323 26.76 -31.34 -15.90
CA LEU A 323 26.80 -31.61 -17.35
C LEU A 323 28.11 -32.32 -17.77
N GLY A 324 29.24 -31.95 -17.16
CA GLY A 324 30.54 -32.61 -17.39
C GLY A 324 30.59 -34.07 -16.92
N VAL A 325 29.81 -34.44 -15.91
CA VAL A 325 29.66 -35.84 -15.46
C VAL A 325 28.78 -36.65 -16.42
N ALA A 326 27.77 -36.03 -17.04
CA ALA A 326 26.89 -36.70 -18.00
C ALA A 326 27.61 -37.13 -19.30
N PHE A 327 28.67 -36.42 -19.70
CA PHE A 327 29.50 -36.77 -20.87
C PHE A 327 30.63 -37.76 -20.57
N ARG A 328 30.86 -38.12 -19.30
CA ARG A 328 31.91 -39.09 -18.88
C ARG A 328 31.35 -40.47 -18.54
N LYS A 329 30.30 -40.95 -19.23
CA LYS A 329 30.10 -42.41 -19.29
C LYS A 329 31.11 -42.96 -20.29
N PRO A 330 32.16 -43.70 -19.86
CA PRO A 330 33.03 -44.37 -20.80
C PRO A 330 32.18 -45.32 -21.65
N PRO A 331 32.52 -45.51 -22.94
CA PRO A 331 31.84 -46.49 -23.76
C PRO A 331 31.89 -47.83 -23.03
N ARG A 332 30.72 -48.43 -22.79
CA ARG A 332 30.64 -49.78 -22.21
C ARG A 332 31.56 -50.68 -23.03
N SER A 333 32.61 -51.18 -22.41
CA SER A 333 33.50 -52.13 -23.04
C SER A 333 32.66 -53.31 -23.51
N ARG A 334 32.67 -53.54 -24.82
CA ARG A 334 31.95 -54.60 -25.50
C ARG A 334 32.66 -55.90 -25.18
N LYS A 335 32.43 -56.47 -23.99
CA LYS A 335 32.82 -57.84 -23.65
C LYS A 335 31.58 -58.62 -23.28
N GLU A 336 31.53 -59.83 -23.83
CA GLU A 336 30.56 -60.92 -23.65
C GLU A 336 29.41 -60.98 -24.66
N ASN A 337 29.78 -61.43 -25.86
CA ASN A 337 28.90 -62.27 -26.68
C ASN A 337 29.75 -63.36 -27.37
N GLN A 338 30.44 -64.18 -26.57
CA GLN A 338 31.03 -65.45 -27.01
C GLN A 338 30.99 -66.48 -25.87
N ARG A 339 29.79 -66.98 -25.58
CA ARG A 339 29.56 -68.39 -25.23
C ARG A 339 28.35 -68.78 -26.08
N GLY A 340 28.51 -69.47 -27.20
CA GLY A 340 29.19 -70.75 -27.31
C GLY A 340 28.13 -71.84 -27.41
N ARG A 341 27.39 -71.85 -28.53
CA ARG A 341 26.70 -73.05 -29.04
C ARG A 341 27.78 -74.05 -29.40
N LYS A 342 27.83 -75.20 -28.72
CA LYS A 342 28.20 -76.48 -29.35
C LYS A 342 27.39 -77.60 -28.68
N SER A 343 26.44 -78.07 -29.48
CA SER A 343 25.99 -79.46 -29.64
C SER A 343 27.15 -80.46 -29.68
#